data_AF-A0A7J5DMW7-F1
#
_entry.id   AF-A0A7J5DMW7-F1
#
_cell.length_a   1.000
_cell.length_b   1.000
_cell.length_c   1.000
_cell.angle_alpha   90.00
_cell.angle_beta   90.00
_cell.angle_gamma   90.00
#
_symmetry.space_group_name_H-M   'P 1'
#
loop_
_entity.id
_entity.type
_entity.pdbx_description
1 polymer ?
#
loop_
_entity_poly.entity_id
_entity_poly.type
_entity_poly.pdbx_seq_one_letter_code
_entity_poly.pdbx_strand_id
1 'polypeptide(L)'
;MSLEQLRGQFCWLTSIVLRGDLRPSEAVIELSSENASATLRLAGIVHARVDIADPDGDFVDEVVVRELPQYGPWPDEARHLLQHHTNRCALQWLTIIGPSEVEILAEEFGED
;
A
#
# COMPACT_ATOMS: atom_id res chain seq x y z
N MET A 1 6.53 -2.58 14.95
CA MET A 1 5.99 -3.84 14.40
C MET A 1 6.23 -3.77 12.91
N SER A 2 6.94 -4.71 12.30
CA SER A 2 7.19 -4.64 10.85
C SER A 2 5.94 -5.12 10.11
N LEU A 3 5.59 -4.44 9.01
CA LEU A 3 4.37 -4.75 8.25
C LEU A 3 4.41 -6.15 7.63
N GLU A 4 5.60 -6.72 7.41
CA GLU A 4 5.79 -8.13 7.04
C GLU A 4 5.15 -9.12 8.02
N GLN A 5 4.97 -8.74 9.29
CA GLN A 5 4.35 -9.59 10.32
C GLN A 5 2.85 -9.77 10.11
N LEU A 6 2.22 -8.96 9.23
CA LEU A 6 0.81 -9.07 8.87
C LEU A 6 0.60 -10.01 7.66
N ARG A 7 1.67 -10.53 7.05
CA ARG A 7 1.57 -11.44 5.90
C ARG A 7 0.88 -12.74 6.29
N GLY A 8 -0.19 -13.09 5.58
CA GLY A 8 -0.98 -14.30 5.79
C GLY A 8 -2.02 -14.22 6.92
N GLN A 9 -2.21 -13.05 7.54
CA GLN A 9 -3.37 -12.79 8.39
C GLN A 9 -4.49 -12.22 7.52
N PHE A 10 -5.53 -13.04 7.26
CA PHE A 10 -6.67 -12.63 6.45
C PHE A 10 -7.38 -11.43 7.11
N CYS A 11 -7.59 -10.37 6.33
CA CYS A 11 -8.22 -9.14 6.78
C CYS A 11 -9.40 -8.78 5.88
N TRP A 12 -10.32 -8.01 6.41
CA TRP A 12 -11.35 -7.29 5.68
C TRP A 12 -10.83 -5.88 5.41
N LEU A 13 -10.95 -5.42 4.18
CA LEU A 13 -10.68 -4.02 3.85
C LEU A 13 -11.91 -3.20 4.25
N THR A 14 -11.81 -2.42 5.32
CA THR A 14 -12.98 -1.68 5.82
C THR A 14 -13.03 -0.25 5.34
N SER A 15 -11.87 0.36 5.06
CA SER A 15 -11.83 1.73 4.57
C SER A 15 -10.51 2.05 3.87
N ILE A 16 -10.59 2.88 2.83
CA ILE A 16 -9.46 3.58 2.24
C ILE A 16 -9.80 5.06 2.15
N VAL A 17 -8.98 5.88 2.80
CA VAL A 17 -9.08 7.34 2.72
C VAL A 17 -7.81 7.89 2.10
N LEU A 18 -7.92 8.39 0.87
CA LEU A 18 -6.84 9.12 0.18
C LEU A 18 -7.00 10.62 0.45
N ARG A 19 -5.98 11.24 1.05
CA ARG A 19 -5.91 12.67 1.35
C ARG A 19 -4.92 13.36 0.42
N GLY A 20 -5.43 13.83 -0.72
CA GLY A 20 -4.67 14.56 -1.74
C GLY A 20 -4.46 16.05 -1.43
N ASP A 21 -5.15 16.58 -0.41
CA ASP A 21 -5.06 17.96 0.06
C ASP A 21 -3.85 18.20 1.00
N LEU A 22 -3.23 17.13 1.50
CA LEU A 22 -2.03 17.17 2.34
C LEU A 22 -0.75 17.19 1.48
N ARG A 23 0.30 17.83 2.01
CA ARG A 23 1.67 17.76 1.48
C ARG A 23 2.63 17.24 2.56
N PRO A 24 3.19 16.02 2.40
CA PRO A 24 2.91 15.10 1.29
C PRO A 24 1.49 14.51 1.34
N SER A 25 1.03 13.97 0.22
CA SER A 25 -0.25 13.25 0.16
C SER A 25 -0.20 11.99 1.04
N GLU A 26 -1.35 11.64 1.62
CA GLU A 26 -1.47 10.52 2.57
C GLU A 26 -2.59 9.54 2.19
N ALA A 27 -2.44 8.28 2.59
CA ALA A 27 -3.49 7.27 2.58
C ALA A 27 -3.59 6.64 3.96
N VAL A 28 -4.83 6.49 4.41
CA VAL A 28 -5.17 5.71 5.59
C VAL A 28 -5.98 4.51 5.12
N ILE A 29 -5.47 3.32 5.39
CA ILE A 29 -6.16 2.06 5.10
C ILE A 29 -6.46 1.39 6.42
N GLU A 30 -7.72 1.00 6.60
CA GLU A 30 -8.17 0.24 7.75
C GLU A 30 -8.42 -1.21 7.34
N LEU A 31 -7.78 -2.10 8.08
CA LEU A 31 -7.91 -3.54 7.97
C LEU A 31 -8.49 -4.08 9.28
N SER A 32 -9.43 -5.01 9.18
CA SER A 32 -10.00 -5.66 10.36
C SER A 32 -10.10 -7.17 10.19
N SER A 33 -10.17 -7.90 11.29
CA SER A 33 -10.43 -9.33 11.35
C SER A 33 -11.30 -9.60 12.58
N GLU A 34 -11.72 -10.85 12.78
CA GLU A 34 -12.48 -11.23 13.99
C GLU A 34 -11.73 -10.94 15.31
N ASN A 35 -10.39 -10.90 15.27
CA ASN A 35 -9.55 -10.86 16.48
C ASN A 35 -8.65 -9.63 16.58
N ALA A 36 -8.52 -8.84 15.52
CA ALA A 36 -7.60 -7.70 15.47
C ALA A 36 -8.00 -6.68 14.39
N SER A 37 -7.62 -5.42 14.59
CA SER A 37 -7.64 -4.38 13.56
C SER A 37 -6.26 -3.74 13.41
N ALA A 38 -5.96 -3.28 12.20
CA ALA A 38 -4.73 -2.59 11.86
C ALA A 38 -5.04 -1.38 10.99
N THR A 39 -4.42 -0.24 11.31
CA THR A 39 -4.47 0.95 10.47
C THR A 39 -3.11 1.16 9.83
N LEU A 40 -3.07 1.13 8.51
CA LEU A 40 -1.89 1.45 7.71
C LEU A 40 -1.97 2.92 7.31
N ARG A 41 -1.02 3.72 7.76
CA ARG A 41 -0.87 5.11 7.32
C ARG A 41 0.35 5.22 6.43
N LEU A 42 0.13 5.63 5.20
CA LEU A 42 1.17 5.91 4.21
C LEU A 42 1.20 7.42 3.97
N ALA A 43 2.39 8.01 3.98
CA ALA A 43 2.65 9.39 3.62
C ALA A 43 3.65 9.42 2.47
N GLY A 44 3.68 10.51 1.68
CA GLY A 44 4.58 10.57 0.53
C GLY A 44 4.02 9.88 -0.71
N ILE A 45 2.69 9.79 -0.85
CA ILE A 45 2.08 9.04 -1.95
C ILE A 45 2.39 9.67 -3.31
N VAL A 46 2.99 8.86 -4.18
CA VAL A 46 3.31 9.22 -5.57
C VAL A 46 2.45 8.48 -6.58
N HIS A 47 1.87 7.35 -6.19
CA HIS A 47 0.93 6.58 -7.01
C HIS A 47 -0.11 5.90 -6.11
N ALA A 48 -1.37 5.93 -6.54
CA ALA A 48 -2.44 5.13 -5.94
C ALA A 48 -3.38 4.64 -7.05
N ARG A 49 -3.63 3.33 -7.07
CA ARG A 49 -4.63 2.66 -7.89
C ARG A 49 -5.54 1.88 -6.95
N VAL A 50 -6.84 2.13 -7.07
CA VAL A 50 -7.86 1.53 -6.22
C VAL A 50 -8.97 1.05 -7.15
N ASP A 51 -9.16 -0.26 -7.22
CA ASP A 51 -10.30 -0.88 -7.91
C ASP A 51 -11.12 -1.62 -6.86
N ILE A 52 -12.15 -0.94 -6.33
CA ILE A 52 -13.03 -1.47 -5.28
C ILE A 52 -14.39 -1.79 -5.89
N ALA A 53 -14.76 -3.08 -5.84
CA ALA A 53 -16.05 -3.56 -6.28
C ALA A 53 -17.13 -3.44 -5.19
N ASP A 54 -16.82 -3.77 -3.93
CA ASP A 54 -17.75 -3.66 -2.79
C ASP A 54 -17.02 -3.40 -1.45
N PRO A 55 -16.93 -2.14 -0.99
CA PRO A 55 -16.17 -1.78 0.21
C PRO A 55 -16.69 -2.40 1.51
N ASP A 56 -17.94 -2.88 1.54
CA ASP A 56 -18.53 -3.47 2.74
C ASP A 56 -18.32 -5.00 2.81
N GLY A 57 -17.75 -5.62 1.76
CA GLY A 57 -17.66 -7.07 1.61
C GLY A 57 -16.37 -7.62 1.01
N ASP A 58 -15.42 -6.76 0.62
CA ASP A 58 -14.20 -7.22 -0.04
C ASP A 58 -13.20 -7.84 0.95
N PHE A 59 -12.96 -9.13 0.75
CA PHE A 59 -11.98 -9.91 1.49
C PHE A 59 -10.57 -9.63 1.00
N VAL A 60 -9.62 -9.46 1.89
CA VAL A 60 -8.20 -9.37 1.53
C VAL A 60 -7.58 -10.76 1.61
N ASP A 61 -7.12 -11.26 0.46
CA ASP A 61 -6.37 -12.51 0.34
C ASP A 61 -4.91 -12.32 0.79
N GLU A 62 -4.26 -11.24 0.38
CA GLU A 62 -2.87 -10.95 0.75
C GLU A 62 -2.61 -9.44 0.86
N VAL A 63 -1.88 -9.03 1.91
CA VAL A 63 -1.27 -7.70 2.00
C VAL A 63 0.23 -7.85 1.83
N VAL A 64 0.78 -7.23 0.78
CA VAL A 64 2.21 -7.25 0.50
C VAL A 64 2.75 -5.83 0.62
N VAL A 65 3.72 -5.66 1.52
CA VAL A 65 4.52 -4.45 1.62
C VAL A 65 5.95 -4.79 1.23
N ARG A 66 6.53 -4.04 0.30
CA ARG A 66 7.91 -4.21 -0.15
C ARG A 66 8.59 -2.87 -0.32
N GLU A 67 9.86 -2.82 0.04
CA GLU A 67 10.73 -1.71 -0.35
C GLU A 67 11.18 -1.91 -1.79
N LEU A 68 11.01 -0.90 -2.61
CA LEU A 68 11.49 -0.85 -3.98
C LEU A 68 12.79 -0.06 -4.02
N PRO A 69 13.90 -0.68 -4.47
CA PRO A 69 15.20 -0.05 -4.38
C PRO A 69 15.30 1.10 -5.36
N GLN A 70 16.03 2.16 -4.97
CA GLN A 70 16.36 3.25 -5.88
C GLN A 70 17.20 2.76 -7.07
N TYR A 71 18.12 1.81 -6.82
CA TYR A 71 19.02 1.23 -7.81
C TYR A 71 18.92 -0.30 -7.79
N GLY A 72 18.88 -0.91 -8.97
CA GLY A 72 18.80 -2.36 -9.12
C GLY A 72 17.44 -2.84 -9.63
N PRO A 73 17.26 -4.16 -9.77
CA PRO A 73 16.05 -4.72 -10.33
C PRO A 73 14.88 -4.58 -9.35
N TRP A 74 13.76 -4.07 -9.84
CA TRP A 74 12.49 -4.16 -9.13
C TRP A 74 11.91 -5.58 -9.27
N PRO A 75 11.09 -6.04 -8.30
CA PRO A 75 10.30 -7.26 -8.43
C PRO A 75 9.48 -7.23 -9.73
N ASP A 76 9.28 -8.39 -10.35
CA ASP A 76 8.59 -8.53 -11.64
C ASP A 76 7.19 -7.90 -11.60
N GLU A 77 6.53 -8.04 -10.45
CA GLU A 77 5.18 -7.57 -10.15
C GLU A 77 5.08 -6.04 -10.11
N ALA A 78 6.18 -5.31 -9.84
CA ALA A 78 6.21 -3.84 -9.80
C ALA A 78 6.77 -3.22 -11.10
N ARG A 79 7.12 -4.03 -12.11
CA ARG A 79 7.82 -3.52 -13.31
C ARG A 79 7.00 -2.51 -14.10
N HIS A 80 5.67 -2.56 -14.06
CA HIS A 80 4.82 -1.58 -14.74
C HIS A 80 4.99 -0.16 -14.19
N LEU A 81 5.38 -0.02 -12.92
CA LEU A 81 5.59 1.27 -12.26
C LEU A 81 6.94 1.92 -12.62
N LEU A 82 7.92 1.14 -13.12
CA LEU A 82 9.25 1.65 -13.47
C LEU A 82 9.19 2.80 -14.47
N GLN A 83 8.28 2.75 -15.45
CA GLN A 83 8.20 3.77 -16.49
C GLN A 83 7.93 5.18 -15.94
N HIS A 84 7.34 5.28 -14.74
CA HIS A 84 6.92 6.54 -14.16
C HIS A 84 7.73 6.95 -12.91
N HIS A 85 8.37 6.00 -12.23
CA HIS A 85 8.92 6.21 -10.88
C HIS A 85 10.39 5.80 -10.68
N THR A 86 11.10 5.36 -11.73
CA THR A 86 12.53 5.01 -11.60
C THR A 86 13.40 6.24 -11.27
N ASN A 87 14.42 6.07 -10.41
CA ASN A 87 15.50 7.02 -10.08
C ASN A 87 15.20 8.17 -9.09
N ARG A 88 14.07 8.18 -8.36
CA ARG A 88 13.81 9.27 -7.39
C ARG A 88 14.42 9.02 -6.01
N CYS A 89 14.09 7.90 -5.38
CA CYS A 89 14.50 7.50 -4.03
C CYS A 89 14.11 6.04 -3.80
N ALA A 90 14.39 5.49 -2.62
CA ALA A 90 13.77 4.24 -2.18
C ALA A 90 12.27 4.48 -1.97
N LEU A 91 11.44 3.55 -2.47
CA LEU A 91 9.98 3.68 -2.40
C LEU A 91 9.39 2.53 -1.58
N GLN A 92 8.31 2.80 -0.86
CA GLN A 92 7.51 1.81 -0.17
C GLN A 92 6.32 1.45 -1.06
N TRP A 93 6.19 0.18 -1.39
CA TRP A 93 5.13 -0.35 -2.24
C TRP A 93 4.21 -1.25 -1.43
N LEU A 94 2.95 -0.82 -1.32
CA LEU A 94 1.87 -1.57 -0.70
C LEU A 94 0.94 -2.09 -1.80
N THR A 95 0.68 -3.39 -1.78
CA THR A 95 -0.40 -4.01 -2.55
C THR A 95 -1.32 -4.79 -1.64
N ILE A 96 -2.62 -4.68 -1.89
CA ILE A 96 -3.67 -5.46 -1.24
C ILE A 96 -4.34 -6.27 -2.34
N ILE A 97 -4.24 -7.59 -2.23
CA ILE A 97 -4.74 -8.57 -3.18
C ILE A 97 -6.04 -9.13 -2.61
N GLY A 98 -7.10 -9.08 -3.40
CA GLY A 98 -8.44 -9.56 -3.08
C GLY A 98 -9.35 -9.45 -4.32
N PRO A 99 -10.68 -9.56 -4.18
CA PRO A 99 -11.61 -9.21 -5.26
C PRO A 99 -11.49 -7.74 -5.66
N SER A 100 -10.97 -6.91 -4.75
CA SER A 100 -10.58 -5.53 -4.98
C SER A 100 -9.09 -5.37 -4.85
N GLU A 101 -8.47 -4.76 -5.86
CA GLU A 101 -7.03 -4.53 -5.91
C GLU A 101 -6.70 -3.09 -5.48
N VAL A 102 -5.79 -2.98 -4.53
CA VAL A 102 -5.25 -1.70 -4.08
C VAL A 102 -3.75 -1.73 -4.28
N GLU A 103 -3.22 -0.72 -4.96
CA GLU A 103 -1.78 -0.53 -5.16
C GLU A 103 -1.42 0.91 -4.78
N ILE A 104 -0.51 1.06 -3.82
CA ILE A 104 -0.01 2.36 -3.38
C ILE A 104 1.52 2.35 -3.40
N LEU A 105 2.09 3.41 -3.98
CA LEU A 105 3.51 3.69 -3.96
C LEU A 105 3.75 5.00 -3.21
N ALA A 106 4.64 4.96 -2.23
CA ALA A 106 4.98 6.09 -1.37
C ALA A 106 6.50 6.27 -1.26
N GLU A 107 6.95 7.51 -1.10
CA GLU A 107 8.34 7.82 -0.77
C GLU A 107 8.63 7.53 0.71
N GLU A 108 9.85 7.10 1.03
CA GLU A 108 10.27 6.96 2.43
C GLU A 108 10.20 8.31 3.14
N PHE A 109 9.46 8.37 4.25
CA PHE A 109 9.33 9.58 5.02
C PHE A 109 10.50 9.69 6.00
N GLY A 110 11.42 10.62 5.75
CA GLY A 110 12.44 10.99 6.74
C GLY A 110 11.76 11.74 7.89
N GLU A 111 11.93 11.27 9.12
CA GLU A 111 11.67 12.09 10.30
C GLU A 111 12.74 13.20 10.34
N ASP A 112 12.39 14.42 9.90
CA ASP A 112 13.11 15.64 10.28
C ASP A 112 12.76 16.05 11.72
#